data_AF-A0A0N8WA07-F1
#
_entry.id   AF-A0A0N8WA07-F1
#
_cell.length_a   1.000
_cell.length_b   1.000
_cell.length_c   1.000
_cell.angle_alpha   90.00
_cell.angle_beta   90.00
_cell.angle_gamma   90.00
#
_symmetry.space_group_name_H-M   'P 1'
#
loop_
_entity.id
_entity.type
_entity.pdbx_description
1 polymer ?
#
loop_
_entity_poly.entity_id
_entity_poly.type
_entity_poly.pdbx_seq_one_letter_code
_entity_poly.pdbx_strand_id
1 'polypeptide(L)'
;MKRKQIFISSVQSEFAQARDKLASFINNDPYWSQFFYAFIFENLPASRRSPSDIYLAEIDKSTIYLGIFGYRYGKLIDIGISSTEQEFDYAIKTGRDPLIFIKILTPRANRAKRMQALIRKANAYTYATFRNTDQLCSEVQRSLLLWQQDQTRRTK
;
A
#
# COMPACT_ATOMS: atom_id res chain seq x y z
N MET A 1 -5.81 -12.41 19.62
CA MET A 1 -6.42 -11.83 18.40
C MET A 1 -5.63 -12.28 17.19
N LYS A 2 -6.27 -12.57 16.05
CA LYS A 2 -5.54 -12.87 14.81
C LYS A 2 -4.98 -11.57 14.23
N ARG A 3 -3.68 -11.55 13.91
CA ARG A 3 -3.06 -10.39 13.26
C ARG A 3 -3.68 -10.14 11.89
N LYS A 4 -3.82 -8.86 11.51
CA LYS A 4 -4.39 -8.43 10.24
C LYS A 4 -3.29 -8.16 9.21
N GLN A 5 -3.46 -8.66 8.00
CA GLN A 5 -2.50 -8.45 6.91
C GLN A 5 -2.69 -7.06 6.32
N ILE A 6 -1.58 -6.35 6.13
CA ILE A 6 -1.47 -5.10 5.37
C ILE A 6 -0.78 -5.42 4.04
N PHE A 7 -1.49 -5.28 2.93
CA PHE A 7 -0.90 -5.44 1.61
C PHE A 7 -0.26 -4.12 1.16
N ILE A 8 1.06 -4.08 0.95
CA ILE A 8 1.77 -2.87 0.54
C ILE A 8 1.96 -2.86 -0.99
N SER A 9 1.25 -1.97 -1.67
CA SER A 9 1.31 -1.76 -3.11
C SER A 9 2.04 -0.46 -3.47
N SER A 10 2.99 -0.55 -4.40
CA SER A 10 3.69 0.61 -4.96
C SER A 10 4.54 0.22 -6.16
N VAL A 11 5.07 1.22 -6.87
CA VAL A 11 6.09 0.96 -7.91
C VAL A 11 7.39 0.52 -7.22
N GLN A 12 7.70 -0.78 -7.26
CA GLN A 12 8.84 -1.39 -6.58
C GLN A 12 10.18 -0.69 -6.87
N SER A 13 10.47 -0.43 -8.15
CA SER A 13 11.70 0.25 -8.58
C SER A 13 11.85 1.69 -8.06
N GLU A 14 10.77 2.30 -7.56
CA GLU A 14 10.80 3.64 -6.96
C GLU A 14 10.86 3.59 -5.42
N PHE A 15 10.28 2.56 -4.81
CA PHE A 15 10.03 2.51 -3.37
C PHE A 15 10.67 1.33 -2.64
N ALA A 16 11.56 0.54 -3.24
CA ALA A 16 12.17 -0.64 -2.62
C ALA A 16 12.63 -0.40 -1.16
N GLN A 17 13.51 0.58 -0.94
CA GLN A 17 13.99 0.91 0.42
C GLN A 17 12.85 1.32 1.37
N ALA A 18 11.85 2.04 0.86
CA ALA A 18 10.73 2.49 1.66
C ALA A 18 9.78 1.33 2.03
N ARG A 19 9.56 0.40 1.11
CA ARG A 19 8.78 -0.83 1.33
C ARG A 19 9.45 -1.71 2.37
N ASP A 20 10.76 -1.92 2.26
CA ASP A 20 11.52 -2.75 3.21
C ASP A 20 11.49 -2.13 4.61
N LYS A 21 11.75 -0.82 4.72
CA LYS A 21 11.72 -0.11 6.00
C LYS A 21 10.33 -0.14 6.63
N LEU A 22 9.28 0.08 5.83
CA LEU A 22 7.90 0.06 6.31
C LEU A 22 7.45 -1.33 6.74
N ALA A 23 7.79 -2.36 5.97
CA ALA A 23 7.50 -3.75 6.30
C ALA A 23 8.23 -4.17 7.59
N SER A 24 9.51 -3.82 7.72
CA SER A 24 10.28 -4.08 8.94
C SER A 24 9.67 -3.35 10.15
N PHE A 25 9.29 -2.08 10.00
CA PHE A 25 8.61 -1.32 11.04
C PHE A 25 7.32 -2.00 11.50
N ILE A 26 6.42 -2.38 10.57
CA ILE A 26 5.15 -3.04 10.92
C ILE A 26 5.38 -4.41 11.57
N ASN A 27 6.35 -5.18 11.07
CA ASN A 27 6.54 -6.58 11.47
C ASN A 27 7.36 -6.74 12.75
N ASN A 28 8.25 -5.80 13.07
CA ASN A 28 9.21 -5.93 14.17
C ASN A 28 8.97 -4.94 15.32
N ASP A 29 8.16 -3.90 15.12
CA ASP A 29 7.81 -3.00 16.22
C ASP A 29 7.03 -3.74 17.33
N PRO A 30 7.39 -3.59 18.61
CA PRO A 30 6.78 -4.34 19.71
C PRO A 30 5.27 -4.14 19.84
N TYR A 31 4.73 -2.99 19.43
CA TYR A 31 3.30 -2.72 19.46
C TYR A 31 2.63 -3.19 18.17
N TRP A 32 3.11 -2.73 17.01
CA TRP A 32 2.42 -2.98 15.73
C TRP A 32 2.38 -4.46 15.35
N SER A 33 3.46 -5.20 15.63
CA SER A 33 3.58 -6.62 15.31
C SER A 33 2.57 -7.51 16.03
N GLN A 34 1.92 -7.02 17.10
CA GLN A 34 0.85 -7.71 17.82
C GLN A 34 -0.49 -7.67 17.08
N PHE A 35 -0.70 -6.64 16.24
CA PHE A 35 -1.98 -6.39 15.56
C PHE A 35 -1.91 -6.61 14.06
N PHE A 36 -0.77 -6.32 13.46
CA PHE A 36 -0.59 -6.32 12.01
C PHE A 36 0.63 -7.13 11.58
N TYR A 37 0.64 -7.46 10.30
CA TYR A 37 1.85 -7.86 9.59
C TYR A 37 1.78 -7.33 8.17
N ALA A 38 2.91 -6.89 7.64
CA ALA A 38 3.05 -6.35 6.30
C ALA A 38 3.42 -7.45 5.32
N PHE A 39 2.69 -7.49 4.21
CA PHE A 39 3.00 -8.28 3.04
C PHE A 39 3.63 -7.39 1.95
N ILE A 40 4.84 -7.77 1.51
CA ILE A 40 5.55 -7.20 0.37
C ILE A 40 5.99 -8.35 -0.56
N PHE A 41 6.03 -8.09 -1.87
CA PHE A 41 6.45 -9.09 -2.86
C PHE A 41 7.87 -9.58 -2.64
N GLU A 42 8.75 -8.68 -2.24
CA GLU A 42 10.18 -8.89 -2.09
C GLU A 42 10.51 -10.01 -1.09
N ASN A 43 9.56 -10.34 -0.21
CA ASN A 43 9.67 -11.43 0.77
C ASN A 43 9.11 -12.77 0.27
N LEU A 44 8.52 -12.84 -0.94
CA LEU A 44 8.01 -14.09 -1.46
C LEU A 44 9.15 -14.99 -1.94
N PRO A 45 9.16 -16.29 -1.56
CA PRO A 45 10.08 -17.24 -2.14
C PRO A 45 9.77 -17.44 -3.63
N ALA A 46 10.80 -17.80 -4.40
CA ALA A 46 10.62 -18.19 -5.79
C ALA A 46 9.58 -19.32 -5.89
N SER A 47 8.57 -19.14 -6.75
CA SER A 47 7.49 -20.11 -6.92
C SER A 47 7.11 -20.25 -8.39
N ARG A 48 6.43 -21.35 -8.75
CA ARG A 48 5.95 -21.62 -10.12
C ARG A 48 4.71 -20.82 -10.53
N ARG A 49 4.10 -20.06 -9.62
CA ARG A 49 2.86 -19.32 -9.89
C ARG A 49 3.18 -17.98 -10.55
N SER A 50 2.28 -17.52 -11.43
CA SER A 50 2.36 -16.17 -11.99
C SER A 50 2.31 -15.14 -10.86
N PRO A 51 3.17 -14.12 -10.85
CA PRO A 51 3.13 -13.04 -9.86
C PRO A 51 1.72 -12.44 -9.71
N SER A 52 1.02 -12.24 -10.84
CA SER A 52 -0.32 -11.62 -10.87
C SER A 52 -1.36 -12.36 -10.04
N ASP A 53 -1.42 -13.69 -10.14
CA ASP A 53 -2.40 -14.51 -9.41
C ASP A 53 -2.09 -14.58 -7.92
N ILE A 54 -0.80 -14.53 -7.56
CA ILE A 54 -0.38 -14.47 -6.16
C ILE A 54 -0.87 -13.18 -5.51
N TYR A 55 -0.73 -12.03 -6.19
CA TYR A 55 -1.08 -10.75 -5.60
C TYR A 55 -2.56 -10.60 -5.28
N LEU A 56 -3.45 -10.98 -6.20
CA LEU A 56 -4.89 -10.87 -5.97
C LEU A 56 -5.32 -11.74 -4.79
N ALA A 57 -4.80 -12.97 -4.70
CA ALA A 57 -5.06 -13.86 -3.58
C ALA A 57 -4.50 -13.33 -2.25
N GLU A 58 -3.37 -12.62 -2.25
CA GLU A 58 -2.83 -11.97 -1.05
C GLU A 58 -3.61 -10.72 -0.66
N ILE A 59 -4.18 -10.01 -1.63
CA ILE A 59 -5.14 -8.94 -1.36
C ILE A 59 -6.42 -9.54 -0.75
N ASP A 60 -6.88 -10.72 -1.17
CA ASP A 60 -8.03 -11.43 -0.55
C ASP A 60 -7.84 -11.77 0.93
N LYS A 61 -6.59 -11.94 1.35
CA LYS A 61 -6.25 -12.19 2.75
C LYS A 61 -6.02 -10.90 3.55
N SER A 62 -5.84 -9.77 2.88
CA SER A 62 -5.55 -8.50 3.52
C SER A 62 -6.81 -7.84 4.07
N THR A 63 -6.65 -7.17 5.20
CA THR A 63 -7.69 -6.28 5.74
C THR A 63 -7.49 -4.86 5.21
N ILE A 64 -6.23 -4.46 5.08
CA ILE A 64 -5.85 -3.11 4.67
C ILE A 64 -5.06 -3.21 3.37
N TYR A 65 -5.44 -2.36 2.41
CA TYR A 65 -4.63 -2.05 1.24
C TYR A 65 -3.86 -0.76 1.51
N LEU A 66 -2.53 -0.82 1.48
CA LEU A 66 -1.65 0.33 1.67
C LEU A 66 -1.00 0.69 0.33
N GLY A 67 -1.45 1.78 -0.28
CA GLY A 67 -0.95 2.26 -1.57
C GLY A 67 0.06 3.39 -1.41
N ILE A 68 1.26 3.25 -1.99
CA ILE A 68 2.28 4.33 -2.02
C ILE A 68 2.46 4.83 -3.46
N PHE A 69 2.02 6.06 -3.72
CA PHE A 69 1.97 6.65 -5.06
C PHE A 69 3.02 7.74 -5.25
N GLY A 70 3.90 7.50 -6.21
CA GLY A 70 5.08 8.32 -6.49
C GLY A 70 5.06 9.00 -7.85
N TYR A 71 6.26 9.23 -8.37
CA TYR A 71 6.52 9.81 -9.68
C TYR A 71 6.10 8.89 -10.82
N ARG A 72 6.44 7.60 -10.72
CA ARG A 72 6.24 6.61 -11.79
C ARG A 72 4.85 6.00 -11.72
N TYR A 73 4.34 5.55 -12.85
CA TYR A 73 3.10 4.77 -12.92
C TYR A 73 3.32 3.25 -12.74
N GLY A 74 4.53 2.78 -13.05
CA GLY A 74 4.85 1.35 -13.12
C GLY A 74 4.77 0.81 -14.54
N LYS A 75 5.18 -0.45 -14.72
CA LYS A 75 5.09 -1.16 -16.00
C LYS A 75 3.64 -1.52 -16.28
N LEU A 76 3.22 -1.39 -17.53
CA LEU A 76 1.90 -1.86 -17.96
C LEU A 76 1.90 -3.39 -18.01
N ILE A 77 0.80 -3.97 -17.56
CA ILE A 77 0.47 -5.38 -17.77
C ILE A 77 -0.41 -5.53 -19.02
N ASP A 78 -0.77 -6.75 -19.37
CA ASP A 78 -1.45 -7.09 -20.64
C ASP A 78 -2.80 -6.37 -20.82
N ILE A 79 -3.48 -6.04 -19.72
CA ILE A 79 -4.74 -5.28 -19.71
C ILE A 79 -4.55 -3.75 -19.80
N GLY A 80 -3.32 -3.27 -20.01
CA GLY A 80 -3.03 -1.88 -20.33
C GLY A 80 -2.96 -0.92 -19.13
N ILE A 81 -3.14 -1.38 -17.89
CA ILE A 81 -2.91 -0.61 -16.65
C ILE A 81 -1.62 -1.07 -15.94
N SER A 82 -1.16 -0.37 -14.90
CA SER A 82 -0.05 -0.87 -14.09
C SER A 82 -0.50 -1.88 -13.03
N SER A 83 0.43 -2.71 -12.55
CA SER A 83 0.15 -3.65 -11.44
C SER A 83 -0.40 -2.92 -10.21
N THR A 84 0.15 -1.75 -9.87
CA THR A 84 -0.34 -0.93 -8.76
C THR A 84 -1.77 -0.44 -8.95
N GLU A 85 -2.17 -0.06 -10.18
CA GLU A 85 -3.57 0.30 -10.46
C GLU A 85 -4.49 -0.93 -10.39
N GLN A 86 -4.06 -2.07 -10.93
CA GLN A 86 -4.84 -3.31 -10.85
C GLN A 86 -5.08 -3.74 -9.39
N GLU A 87 -4.02 -3.69 -8.57
CA GLU A 87 -4.08 -4.03 -7.15
C GLU A 87 -4.99 -3.06 -6.38
N PHE A 88 -4.88 -1.75 -6.64
CA PHE A 88 -5.78 -0.75 -6.06
C PHE A 88 -7.24 -1.04 -6.42
N ASP A 89 -7.52 -1.20 -7.71
CA ASP A 89 -8.88 -1.44 -8.22
C ASP A 89 -9.49 -2.71 -7.64
N TYR A 90 -8.70 -3.78 -7.57
CA TYR A 90 -9.12 -5.04 -6.99
C TYR A 90 -9.40 -4.89 -5.49
N ALA A 91 -8.49 -4.25 -4.74
CA ALA A 91 -8.66 -4.04 -3.30
C ALA A 91 -9.93 -3.25 -2.97
N ILE A 92 -10.20 -2.19 -3.74
CA ILE A 92 -11.43 -1.40 -3.59
C ILE A 92 -12.66 -2.24 -3.93
N LYS A 93 -12.66 -2.90 -5.08
CA LYS A 93 -13.79 -3.74 -5.54
C LYS A 93 -14.18 -4.80 -4.51
N THR A 94 -13.19 -5.30 -3.78
CA THR A 94 -13.34 -6.42 -2.84
C THR A 94 -13.35 -5.98 -1.37
N GLY A 95 -13.50 -4.66 -1.12
CA GLY A 95 -13.86 -4.11 0.19
C GLY A 95 -12.72 -3.99 1.19
N ARG A 96 -11.47 -3.87 0.74
CA ARG A 96 -10.32 -3.61 1.64
C ARG A 96 -10.33 -2.14 2.04
N ASP A 97 -9.93 -1.86 3.28
CA ASP A 97 -9.77 -0.48 3.74
C ASP A 97 -8.53 0.14 3.08
N PRO A 98 -8.68 1.21 2.27
CA PRO A 98 -7.55 1.81 1.56
C PRO A 98 -6.86 2.88 2.41
N LEU A 99 -5.56 2.71 2.64
CA LEU A 99 -4.66 3.73 3.20
C LEU A 99 -3.71 4.20 2.11
N ILE A 100 -3.92 5.42 1.60
CA ILE A 100 -3.20 5.94 0.43
C ILE A 100 -2.19 7.00 0.85
N PHE A 101 -0.95 6.86 0.40
CA PHE A 101 0.18 7.74 0.70
C PHE A 101 0.76 8.29 -0.59
N ILE A 102 0.76 9.62 -0.74
CA ILE A 102 1.21 10.30 -1.94
C ILE A 102 2.54 11.00 -1.68
N LYS A 103 3.58 10.62 -2.44
CA LYS A 103 4.89 11.27 -2.37
C LYS A 103 4.77 12.72 -2.83
N ILE A 104 5.20 13.68 -2.01
CA ILE A 104 5.40 15.07 -2.44
C ILE A 104 6.65 15.10 -3.32
N LEU A 105 6.47 15.58 -4.56
CA LEU A 105 7.55 15.71 -5.53
C LEU A 105 8.14 17.13 -5.47
N THR A 106 9.37 17.29 -5.97
CA THR A 106 9.94 18.63 -6.14
C THR A 106 9.17 19.39 -7.23
N PRO A 107 9.16 20.74 -7.21
CA PRO A 107 8.42 21.53 -8.20
C PRO A 107 8.79 21.26 -9.66
N ARG A 108 10.02 20.77 -9.91
CA ARG A 108 10.52 20.44 -11.25
C ARG A 108 10.13 19.03 -11.72
N ALA A 109 9.66 18.17 -10.82
CA ALA A 109 9.36 16.78 -11.12
C ALA A 109 7.89 16.61 -11.57
N ASN A 110 7.71 16.03 -12.76
CA ASN A 110 6.38 15.78 -13.33
C ASN A 110 5.94 14.33 -13.14
N ARG A 111 4.97 14.10 -12.26
CA ARG A 111 4.35 12.79 -12.10
C ARG A 111 3.77 12.29 -13.42
N ALA A 112 3.92 10.99 -13.72
CA ALA A 112 3.33 10.39 -14.91
C ALA A 112 1.81 10.66 -14.98
N LYS A 113 1.29 11.05 -16.16
CA LYS A 113 -0.13 11.38 -16.35
C LYS A 113 -1.08 10.28 -15.87
N ARG A 114 -0.71 9.02 -16.08
CA ARG A 114 -1.49 7.85 -15.62
C ARG A 114 -1.48 7.69 -14.11
N MET A 115 -0.36 7.97 -13.45
CA MET A 115 -0.30 8.00 -11.98
C MET A 115 -1.12 9.17 -11.41
N GLN A 116 -1.16 10.33 -12.09
CA GLN A 116 -2.09 11.39 -11.70
C GLN A 116 -3.56 10.94 -11.82
N ALA A 117 -3.89 10.16 -12.86
CA ALA A 117 -5.24 9.60 -13.00
C ALA A 117 -5.57 8.60 -11.89
N LEU A 118 -4.64 7.72 -11.53
CA LEU A 118 -4.78 6.81 -10.39
C LEU A 118 -4.97 7.56 -9.08
N ILE A 119 -4.20 8.63 -8.84
CA ILE A 119 -4.37 9.48 -7.66
C ILE A 119 -5.75 10.13 -7.63
N ARG A 120 -6.24 10.66 -8.76
CA ARG A 120 -7.60 11.19 -8.84
C ARG A 120 -8.66 10.14 -8.52
N LYS A 121 -8.45 8.89 -8.96
CA LYS A 121 -9.32 7.76 -8.61
C LYS A 121 -9.30 7.49 -7.10
N ALA A 122 -8.12 7.57 -6.49
CA ALA A 122 -7.93 7.39 -5.05
C ALA A 122 -8.43 8.58 -4.20
N ASN A 123 -8.68 9.76 -4.77
CA ASN A 123 -9.22 10.93 -4.05
C ASN A 123 -10.62 10.72 -3.46
N ALA A 124 -11.32 9.63 -3.81
CA ALA A 124 -12.53 9.20 -3.12
C ALA A 124 -12.27 8.79 -1.65
N TYR A 125 -11.00 8.62 -1.26
CA TYR A 125 -10.56 8.21 0.07
C TYR A 125 -9.61 9.24 0.68
N THR A 126 -9.50 9.24 2.01
CA THR A 126 -8.51 10.06 2.71
C THR A 126 -7.10 9.57 2.36
N TYR A 127 -6.25 10.48 1.90
CA TYR A 127 -4.83 10.21 1.66
C TYR A 127 -3.96 11.08 2.57
N ALA A 128 -2.76 10.58 2.87
CA ALA A 128 -1.70 11.34 3.50
C ALA A 128 -0.59 11.63 2.48
N THR A 129 0.24 12.63 2.76
CA THR A 129 1.37 13.00 1.88
C THR A 129 2.68 12.90 2.62
N PHE A 130 3.76 12.56 1.92
CA PHE A 130 5.08 12.37 2.55
C PHE A 130 6.24 12.83 1.67
N ARG A 131 7.34 13.26 2.28
CA ARG A 131 8.56 13.75 1.59
C ARG A 131 9.73 12.77 1.64
N ASN A 132 9.76 11.86 2.61
CA ASN A 132 10.83 10.86 2.78
C ASN A 132 10.28 9.61 3.49
N THR A 133 11.10 8.57 3.60
CA THR A 133 10.68 7.28 4.17
C THR A 133 10.31 7.38 5.64
N ASP A 134 10.99 8.22 6.42
CA ASP A 134 10.68 8.38 7.85
C ASP A 134 9.30 9.00 8.04
N GLN A 135 9.01 10.06 7.28
CA GLN A 135 7.70 10.67 7.28
C GLN A 135 6.63 9.68 6.80
N LEU A 136 6.92 8.84 5.79
CA LEU A 136 5.99 7.79 5.37
C LEU A 136 5.66 6.85 6.54
N CYS A 137 6.66 6.37 7.29
CA CYS A 137 6.41 5.52 8.45
C CYS A 137 5.56 6.22 9.51
N SER A 138 5.84 7.50 9.81
CA SER A 138 5.04 8.28 10.77
C SER A 138 3.59 8.47 10.32
N GLU A 139 3.35 8.75 9.04
CA GLU A 139 1.99 8.88 8.51
C GLU A 139 1.25 7.53 8.53
N VAL A 140 1.93 6.43 8.19
CA VAL A 140 1.35 5.08 8.28
C VAL A 140 0.99 4.74 9.72
N GLN A 141 1.88 5.01 10.68
CA GLN A 141 1.61 4.82 12.10
C GLN A 141 0.34 5.56 12.53
N ARG A 142 0.20 6.84 12.14
CA ARG A 142 -0.98 7.65 12.45
C ARG A 142 -2.25 7.07 11.85
N SER A 143 -2.21 6.66 10.59
CA SER A 143 -3.36 6.03 9.92
C SER A 143 -3.76 4.70 10.57
N LEU A 144 -2.80 3.88 10.99
CA LEU A 144 -3.08 2.61 11.67
C LEU A 144 -3.71 2.82 13.06
N LEU A 145 -3.25 3.84 13.82
CA LEU A 145 -3.89 4.22 15.09
C LEU A 145 -5.35 4.61 14.89
N LEU A 146 -5.63 5.51 13.94
CA LEU A 146 -6.99 5.95 13.62
C LEU A 146 -7.86 4.77 13.17
N TRP A 147 -7.32 3.92 12.30
CA TRP A 147 -8.01 2.74 11.82
C TRP A 147 -8.41 1.80 12.98
N GLN A 148 -7.52 1.54 13.94
CA GLN A 148 -7.84 0.73 15.12
C GLN A 148 -8.95 1.35 15.99
N GLN A 149 -8.92 2.68 16.17
CA GLN A 149 -9.94 3.39 16.94
C GLN A 149 -11.32 3.27 16.28
N ASP A 150 -11.37 3.39 14.95
CA ASP A 150 -12.62 3.26 14.19
C ASP A 150 -13.17 1.83 14.23
N GLN A 151 -12.31 0.81 14.12
CA GLN A 151 -12.78 -0.58 14.28
C GLN A 151 -13.38 -0.83 15.66
N THR A 152 -12.78 -0.26 16.71
CA THR A 152 -13.28 -0.41 18.09
C THR A 152 -14.65 0.24 18.26
N ARG A 153 -14.92 1.34 17.56
CA ARG A 153 -16.23 2.02 17.56
C ARG A 153 -17.29 1.23 16.80
N ARG A 154 -16.92 0.54 15.72
CA ARG A 154 -17.84 -0.29 14.91
C ARG A 154 -18.28 -1.58 15.60
N THR A 155 -17.49 -2.07 16.56
CA THR A 155 -17.79 -3.31 17.31
C THR A 155 -18.55 -3.08 18.63
N LYS A 156 -18.81 -1.83 18.98
CA LYS A 156 -19.67 -1.44 20.11
C LYS A 156 -21.06 -1.10 19.61
#